data_AF-A0A931JVW6-F1
#
_entry.id   AF-A0A931JVW6-F1
#
_cell.length_a   1.000
_cell.length_b   1.000
_cell.length_c   1.000
_cell.angle_alpha   90.00
_cell.angle_beta   90.00
_cell.angle_gamma   90.00
#
_symmetry.space_group_name_H-M   'P 1'
#
loop_
_entity.id
_entity.type
_entity.pdbx_description
1 polymer ?
#
loop_
_entity_poly.entity_id
_entity_poly.type
_entity_poly.pdbx_seq_one_letter_code
_entity_poly.pdbx_strand_id
1 'polypeptide(L)'
;MVQLNYKASNIAKAEKEQGENFLEKISTLNGIPPVSDLMFLFTAGGGTIEEFDEFMKEEGVGAVTVEVVASIAESGFLGKSIDAKQLRRDMEEELQNKRMMAEAFKKSVESIAASANSGETKKN
;
A
#
# COMPACT_ATOMS: atom_id res chain seq x y z
N MET A 1 6.08 11.68 2.10
CA MET A 1 5.36 11.07 0.96
C MET A 1 6.37 10.93 -0.18
N VAL A 2 6.77 9.70 -0.49
CA VAL A 2 7.67 9.43 -1.62
C VAL A 2 6.85 9.62 -2.90
N GLN A 3 7.26 10.55 -3.75
CA GLN A 3 6.56 10.79 -5.01
C GLN A 3 7.23 9.96 -6.12
N LEU A 4 6.61 8.82 -6.45
CA LEU A 4 7.11 7.93 -7.48
C LEU A 4 6.96 8.56 -8.88
N ASN A 5 7.98 8.42 -9.71
CA ASN A 5 8.05 8.95 -11.06
C ASN A 5 8.63 7.91 -12.03
N TYR A 6 7.76 7.32 -12.84
CA TYR A 6 8.07 6.24 -13.77
C TYR A 6 8.72 6.75 -15.06
N LYS A 7 9.96 7.23 -14.94
CA LYS A 7 10.80 7.58 -16.08
C LYS A 7 11.36 6.31 -16.73
N ALA A 8 11.52 6.33 -18.05
CA ALA A 8 12.13 5.23 -18.80
C ALA A 8 13.50 4.80 -18.25
N SER A 9 14.31 5.74 -17.74
CA SER A 9 15.61 5.45 -17.11
C SER A 9 15.48 4.66 -15.80
N ASN A 10 14.46 4.95 -14.99
CA ASN A 10 14.25 4.28 -13.71
C ASN A 10 13.75 2.86 -13.94
N ILE A 11 12.78 2.72 -14.85
CA ILE A 11 12.26 1.43 -15.29
C ILE A 11 13.38 0.55 -15.81
N ALA A 12 14.16 1.03 -16.79
CA ALA A 12 15.24 0.25 -17.39
C ALA A 12 16.32 -0.14 -16.37
N LYS A 13 16.59 0.72 -15.38
CA LYS A 13 17.50 0.40 -14.27
C LYS A 13 16.94 -0.73 -13.41
N ALA A 14 15.69 -0.62 -12.96
CA ALA A 14 15.04 -1.63 -12.12
C ALA A 14 14.93 -2.99 -12.84
N GLU A 15 14.53 -3.00 -14.11
CA GLU A 15 14.47 -4.23 -14.92
C GLU A 15 15.84 -4.91 -15.03
N LYS A 16 16.90 -4.13 -15.26
CA LYS A 16 18.27 -4.65 -15.34
C LYS A 16 18.78 -5.18 -14.00
N GLU A 17 18.53 -4.48 -12.91
CA GLU A 17 19.05 -4.82 -11.58
C GLU A 17 18.33 -6.02 -10.97
N GLN A 18 17.03 -6.17 -11.23
CA GLN A 18 16.20 -7.20 -10.59
C GLN A 18 15.83 -8.35 -11.54
N GLY A 19 16.08 -8.22 -12.85
CA GLY A 19 15.79 -9.26 -13.84
C GLY A 19 14.29 -9.45 -14.10
N GLU A 20 13.50 -8.42 -13.86
CA GLU A 20 12.03 -8.41 -13.93
C GLU A 20 11.56 -7.51 -15.08
N ASN A 21 10.34 -7.70 -15.57
CA ASN A 21 9.75 -6.86 -16.62
C ASN A 21 8.66 -5.94 -16.05
N PHE A 22 8.76 -4.64 -16.34
CA PHE A 22 7.86 -3.64 -15.78
C PHE A 22 6.40 -3.80 -16.19
N LEU A 23 6.15 -4.10 -17.46
CA LEU A 23 4.78 -4.27 -17.97
C LEU A 23 4.14 -5.56 -17.44
N GLU A 24 4.93 -6.63 -17.28
CA GLU A 24 4.47 -7.86 -16.64
C GLU A 24 4.07 -7.60 -15.19
N LYS A 25 4.86 -6.84 -14.43
CA LYS A 25 4.52 -6.51 -13.03
C LYS A 25 3.35 -5.55 -12.89
N ILE A 26 3.13 -4.63 -13.83
CA ILE A 26 1.88 -3.84 -13.86
C ILE A 26 0.67 -4.77 -13.98
N SER A 27 0.76 -5.85 -14.76
CA SER A 27 -0.38 -6.75 -14.97
C SER A 27 -0.81 -7.50 -13.70
N THR A 28 0.07 -7.62 -12.69
CA THR A 28 -0.25 -8.27 -11.41
C THR A 28 -1.05 -7.37 -10.46
N LEU A 29 -1.23 -6.08 -10.79
CA LEU A 29 -2.03 -5.11 -10.03
C LEU A 29 -3.56 -5.35 -10.13
N ASN A 30 -4.01 -6.27 -10.98
CA ASN A 30 -5.44 -6.64 -11.10
C ASN A 30 -5.97 -7.48 -9.92
N GLY A 31 -5.14 -7.76 -8.90
CA GLY A 31 -5.48 -8.52 -7.70
C GLY A 31 -4.76 -7.97 -6.47
N ILE A 32 -4.49 -8.82 -5.46
CA ILE A 32 -3.55 -8.47 -4.39
C ILE A 32 -2.15 -8.74 -4.93
N PRO A 33 -1.36 -7.70 -5.29
CA PRO A 33 -0.04 -7.92 -5.85
C PRO A 33 0.89 -8.54 -4.80
N PRO A 34 1.77 -9.47 -5.20
CA PRO A 34 2.86 -9.92 -4.34
C PRO A 34 3.68 -8.73 -3.83
N VAL A 35 4.15 -8.82 -2.57
CA VAL A 35 4.99 -7.78 -1.97
C VAL A 35 6.26 -7.53 -2.79
N SER A 36 6.85 -8.58 -3.36
CA SER A 36 8.00 -8.47 -4.25
C SER A 36 7.71 -7.66 -5.51
N ASP A 37 6.52 -7.83 -6.08
CA ASP A 37 6.10 -7.09 -7.27
C ASP A 37 5.84 -5.62 -6.94
N LEU A 38 5.25 -5.33 -5.77
CA LEU A 38 5.10 -3.96 -5.27
C LEU A 38 6.47 -3.29 -5.05
N MET A 39 7.43 -4.00 -4.47
CA MET A 39 8.79 -3.48 -4.25
C MET A 39 9.50 -3.17 -5.57
N PHE A 40 9.38 -4.08 -6.55
CA PHE A 40 9.90 -3.85 -7.89
C PHE A 40 9.24 -2.62 -8.54
N LEU A 41 7.92 -2.49 -8.48
CA LEU A 41 7.21 -1.35 -9.07
C LEU A 41 7.58 -0.04 -8.36
N PHE A 42 7.72 -0.06 -7.04
CA PHE A 42 8.17 1.08 -6.25
C PHE A 42 9.57 1.55 -6.67
N THR A 43 10.50 0.61 -6.84
CA THR A 43 11.86 0.90 -7.31
C THR A 43 11.91 1.35 -8.77
N ALA A 44 11.04 0.81 -9.64
CA ALA A 44 10.84 1.29 -11.00
C ALA A 44 10.28 2.73 -11.05
N GLY A 45 9.52 3.12 -10.02
CA GLY A 45 9.09 4.49 -9.76
C GLY A 45 10.20 5.42 -9.25
N GLY A 46 11.41 4.91 -9.04
CA GLY A 46 12.56 5.68 -8.56
C GLY A 46 12.71 5.76 -7.04
N GLY A 47 11.89 5.04 -6.28
CA GLY A 47 12.11 4.86 -4.84
C GLY A 47 13.20 3.84 -4.54
N THR A 48 13.67 3.79 -3.30
CA THR A 48 14.62 2.76 -2.83
C THR A 48 13.92 1.63 -2.07
N ILE A 49 14.63 0.54 -1.80
CA ILE A 49 14.11 -0.58 -0.99
C ILE A 49 13.90 -0.11 0.46
N GLU A 50 14.79 0.73 0.98
CA GLU A 50 14.68 1.28 2.33
C GLU A 50 13.43 2.16 2.47
N GLU A 51 13.18 3.03 1.49
CA GLU A 51 11.96 3.85 1.45
C GLU A 51 10.69 3.00 1.35
N PHE A 52 10.75 1.90 0.59
CA PHE A 52 9.66 0.95 0.48
C PHE A 52 9.38 0.24 1.82
N ASP A 53 10.41 -0.26 2.49
CA ASP A 53 10.29 -0.95 3.78
C ASP A 53 9.77 0.00 4.87
N GLU A 54 10.27 1.23 4.91
CA GLU A 54 9.80 2.26 5.83
C GLU A 54 8.32 2.58 5.58
N PHE A 55 7.95 2.84 4.33
CA PHE A 55 6.56 3.16 3.98
C PHE A 55 5.61 1.98 4.22
N MET A 56 6.02 0.75 3.92
CA MET A 56 5.22 -0.44 4.21
C MET A 56 5.02 -0.63 5.71
N LYS A 57 6.04 -0.37 6.52
CA LYS A 57 5.96 -0.50 7.99
C LYS A 57 5.05 0.55 8.61
N GLU A 58 5.13 1.79 8.12
CA GLU A 58 4.35 2.91 8.66
C GLU A 58 2.90 2.90 8.21
N GLU A 59 2.67 2.64 6.92
CA GLU A 59 1.37 2.88 6.29
C GLU A 59 0.67 1.60 5.81
N GLY A 60 1.43 0.50 5.69
CA GLY A 60 0.94 -0.81 5.31
C GLY A 60 0.86 -1.05 3.80
N VAL A 61 0.68 -2.32 3.42
CA VAL A 61 0.63 -2.77 2.01
C VAL A 61 -0.45 -2.06 1.19
N GLY A 62 -1.59 -1.73 1.81
CA GLY A 62 -2.68 -1.02 1.14
C GLY A 62 -2.24 0.36 0.64
N ALA A 63 -1.62 1.16 1.51
CA ALA A 63 -1.16 2.50 1.16
C ALA A 63 -0.06 2.48 0.08
N VAL A 64 0.88 1.54 0.18
CA VAL A 64 1.93 1.34 -0.83
C VAL A 64 1.31 0.97 -2.18
N THR A 65 0.29 0.10 -2.19
CA THR A 65 -0.42 -0.27 -3.42
C THR A 65 -1.09 0.95 -4.06
N VAL A 66 -1.76 1.79 -3.27
CA VAL A 66 -2.38 3.04 -3.76
C VAL A 66 -1.35 3.94 -4.41
N GLU A 67 -0.22 4.20 -3.72
CA GLU A 67 0.84 5.06 -4.25
C GLU A 67 1.36 4.54 -5.59
N VAL A 68 1.71 3.26 -5.64
CA VAL A 68 2.23 2.62 -6.85
C VAL A 68 1.23 2.76 -8.00
N VAL A 69 -0.03 2.37 -7.80
CA VAL A 69 -1.05 2.39 -8.86
C VAL A 69 -1.33 3.83 -9.32
N ALA A 70 -1.50 4.76 -8.39
CA ALA A 70 -1.76 6.17 -8.71
C ALA A 70 -0.61 6.78 -9.52
N SER A 71 0.64 6.55 -9.10
CA SER A 71 1.80 7.08 -9.81
C SER A 71 2.02 6.43 -11.19
N ILE A 72 1.69 5.14 -11.36
CA ILE A 72 1.70 4.47 -12.68
C ILE A 72 0.64 5.09 -13.60
N ALA A 73 -0.56 5.36 -13.06
CA ALA A 73 -1.63 6.03 -13.78
C ALA A 73 -1.27 7.47 -14.17
N GLU A 74 -0.71 8.26 -13.25
CA GLU A 74 -0.22 9.63 -13.50
C GLU A 74 0.88 9.65 -14.57
N SER A 75 1.69 8.60 -14.65
CA SER A 75 2.74 8.45 -15.66
C SER A 75 2.21 7.98 -17.03
N GLY A 76 0.91 7.71 -17.15
CA GLY A 76 0.23 7.40 -18.40
C GLY A 76 0.24 5.93 -18.82
N PHE A 77 0.75 5.02 -17.97
CA PHE A 77 0.85 3.59 -18.30
C PHE A 77 -0.50 2.85 -18.27
N LEU A 78 -1.48 3.36 -17.53
CA LEU A 78 -2.82 2.75 -17.44
C LEU A 78 -3.84 3.34 -18.44
N GLY A 79 -3.39 4.18 -19.37
CA GLY A 79 -4.25 4.85 -20.35
C GLY A 79 -5.05 6.02 -19.77
N LYS A 80 -5.79 6.73 -20.65
CA LYS A 80 -6.51 7.97 -20.31
C LYS A 80 -7.88 7.77 -19.66
N SER A 81 -8.36 6.53 -19.57
CA SER A 81 -9.66 6.19 -18.97
C SER A 81 -9.62 6.15 -17.44
N ILE A 82 -8.43 6.19 -16.83
CA ILE A 82 -8.25 6.18 -15.38
C ILE A 82 -7.88 7.59 -14.92
N ASP A 83 -8.74 8.23 -14.13
CA ASP A 83 -8.39 9.45 -13.40
C ASP A 83 -7.60 9.04 -12.15
N ALA A 84 -6.27 9.15 -12.24
CA ALA A 84 -5.35 8.80 -11.16
C ALA A 84 -5.63 9.59 -9.86
N LYS A 85 -6.08 10.84 -9.96
CA LYS A 85 -6.40 11.67 -8.78
C LYS A 85 -7.70 11.25 -8.12
N GLN A 86 -8.65 10.75 -8.91
CA GLN A 86 -9.87 10.17 -8.36
C GLN A 86 -9.57 8.81 -7.73
N LEU A 87 -8.82 7.95 -8.41
CA LEU A 87 -8.41 6.64 -7.90
C LEU A 87 -7.67 6.74 -6.55
N ARG A 88 -6.72 7.67 -6.43
CA ARG A 88 -5.98 7.90 -5.19
C ARG A 88 -6.92 8.29 -4.04
N ARG A 89 -7.86 9.21 -4.31
CA ARG A 89 -8.86 9.66 -3.32
C ARG A 89 -9.79 8.54 -2.88
N ASP A 90 -10.34 7.78 -3.83
CA ASP A 90 -11.25 6.68 -3.55
C ASP A 90 -10.57 5.61 -2.68
N MET A 91 -9.31 5.28 -3.00
CA MET A 91 -8.58 4.27 -2.25
C MET A 91 -8.09 4.79 -0.88
N GLU A 92 -7.71 6.07 -0.76
CA GLU A 92 -7.38 6.69 0.53
C GLU A 92 -8.60 6.72 1.46
N GLU A 93 -9.78 7.05 0.95
CA GLU A 93 -11.03 7.01 1.71
C GLU A 93 -11.34 5.58 2.19
N GLU A 94 -11.18 4.58 1.32
CA GLU A 94 -11.37 3.17 1.69
C GLU A 94 -10.37 2.71 2.77
N LEU A 95 -9.10 3.11 2.66
CA LEU A 95 -8.07 2.83 3.65
C LEU A 95 -8.37 3.49 4.99
N GLN A 96 -8.77 4.76 5.00
CA GLN A 96 -9.15 5.46 6.22
C GLN A 96 -10.37 4.81 6.88
N ASN A 97 -11.38 4.43 6.11
CA ASN A 97 -12.56 3.73 6.62
C ASN A 97 -12.19 2.37 7.25
N LYS A 98 -11.30 1.61 6.60
CA LYS A 98 -10.78 0.34 7.17
C LYS A 98 -9.97 0.57 8.45
N ARG A 99 -9.15 1.63 8.52
CA ARG A 99 -8.39 2.00 9.73
C ARG A 99 -9.32 2.34 10.89
N MET A 100 -10.32 3.19 10.67
CA MET A 100 -11.31 3.53 11.70
C MET A 100 -12.07 2.31 12.22
N MET A 101 -12.47 1.40 11.34
CA MET A 101 -13.11 0.13 11.73
C MET A 101 -12.17 -0.76 12.56
N ALA A 102 -10.89 -0.85 12.17
CA ALA A 102 -9.90 -1.63 12.91
C ALA A 102 -9.64 -1.05 14.32
N GLU A 103 -9.55 0.28 14.46
CA GLU A 103 -9.42 0.94 15.76
C GLU A 103 -10.66 0.75 16.65
N ALA A 104 -11.86 0.90 16.08
CA ALA A 104 -13.11 0.65 16.78
C ALA A 104 -13.23 -0.80 17.26
N PHE A 105 -12.80 -1.75 16.44
CA PHE A 105 -12.74 -3.17 16.79
C PHE A 105 -11.73 -3.42 17.92
N LYS A 106 -10.51 -2.89 17.81
CA LYS A 106 -9.48 -3.01 18.85
C LYS A 106 -9.97 -2.49 20.20
N LYS A 107 -10.58 -1.30 20.21
CA LYS A 107 -11.16 -0.70 21.43
C LYS A 107 -12.29 -1.55 22.02
N SER A 108 -13.10 -2.16 21.18
CA SER A 108 -14.17 -3.08 21.61
C SER A 108 -13.58 -4.34 22.26
N VAL A 109 -12.54 -4.94 21.67
CA VAL A 109 -11.84 -6.11 22.23
C VAL A 109 -11.16 -5.77 23.56
N GLU A 110 -10.48 -4.64 23.66
CA GLU A 110 -9.84 -4.18 24.90
C GLU A 110 -10.87 -3.92 26.01
N SER A 111 -12.04 -3.36 25.68
CA SER A 111 -13.15 -3.20 26.63
C SER A 111 -13.71 -4.53 27.13
N ILE A 112 -13.76 -5.55 26.26
CA ILE A 112 -14.20 -6.91 26.65
C ILE A 112 -13.15 -7.58 27.55
N ALA A 113 -11.86 -7.44 27.22
CA ALA A 113 -10.77 -7.97 28.04
C ALA A 113 -10.71 -7.31 29.42
N ALA A 114 -10.90 -5.99 29.50
CA ALA A 114 -10.92 -5.26 30.77
C ALA A 114 -12.11 -5.62 31.66
N SER A 115 -13.29 -5.88 31.06
CA SER A 115 -14.48 -6.30 31.81
C SER A 115 -14.35 -7.74 32.35
N ALA A 116 -13.74 -8.66 31.60
CA ALA A 116 -13.46 -10.03 32.05
C ALA A 116 -12.54 -10.08 33.27
N ASN A 117 -11.53 -9.20 33.35
CA ASN A 117 -10.56 -9.17 34.46
C ASN A 117 -11.11 -8.53 35.75
N SER A 118 -12.24 -7.82 35.68
CA SER A 118 -12.89 -7.19 36.85
C SER A 118 -13.91 -8.09 37.56
N GLY A 119 -14.27 -9.23 36.97
CA GLY A 119 -15.28 -10.15 37.50
C GLY A 119 -14.77 -11.11 38.59
N GLU A 120 -13.46 -11.33 38.70
CA GLU A 120 -12.89 -12.33 39.62
C GLU A 120 -12.57 -11.81 41.04
N THR A 121 -12.66 -10.50 41.31
CA THR A 121 -12.28 -9.92 42.62
C THR A 121 -13.44 -9.66 43.59
N LYS A 122 -14.59 -10.33 43.43
CA LYS A 122 -15.70 -10.29 44.41
C LYS A 122 -16.30 -11.65 44.74
N LYS A 123 -15.48 -12.64 45.11
CA LYS A 123 -15.91 -13.76 45.98
C LYS A 123 -14.74 -14.25 46.82
N ASN A 124 -14.63 -13.69 48.03
CA ASN A 124 -14.45 -14.37 49.32
C ASN A 124 -13.87 -13.43 50.36
#